data_AF-A0A376MJG4-F1
#
_entry.id   AF-A0A376MJG4-F1
#
_cell.length_a   1.000
_cell.length_b   1.000
_cell.length_c   1.000
_cell.angle_alpha   90.00
_cell.angle_beta   90.00
_cell.angle_gamma   90.00
#
_symmetry.space_group_name_H-M   'P 1'
#
loop_
_entity.id
_entity.type
_entity.pdbx_description
1 polymer ?
#
loop_
_entity_poly.entity_id
_entity_poly.type
_entity_poly.pdbx_seq_one_letter_code
_entity_poly.pdbx_strand_id
1 'polypeptide(L)'
;MHGLDHAQTLAIVLPALWNEKRDTKRAKLLQYAERVWNITEGSDDERIDAAIAATRNFFEQLGVPTHLSDYGLDGSSIPALLKKLEEHGMTQLGENHDITLDVSRRIYEAAR
;
A
#
# COMPACT_ATOMS: atom_id res chain seq x y z
N MET A 1 4.09 0.39 18.68
CA MET A 1 2.60 0.40 18.73
C MET A 1 2.05 -1.01 18.55
N HIS A 2 2.56 -1.80 17.58
CA HIS A 2 2.03 -3.15 17.31
C HIS A 2 3.07 -4.29 17.26
N GLY A 3 4.35 -4.02 17.51
CA GLY A 3 5.39 -5.06 17.49
C GLY A 3 5.77 -5.60 16.10
N LEU A 4 5.19 -5.04 15.04
CA LEU A 4 5.52 -5.37 13.65
C LEU A 4 6.86 -4.77 13.24
N ASP A 5 7.63 -5.51 12.46
CA ASP A 5 8.86 -5.02 11.86
C ASP A 5 8.60 -4.17 10.60
N HIS A 6 9.66 -3.58 10.06
CA HIS A 6 9.55 -2.67 8.92
C HIS A 6 9.04 -3.39 7.65
N ALA A 7 9.49 -4.61 7.38
CA ALA A 7 9.09 -5.35 6.18
C ALA A 7 7.62 -5.77 6.22
N GLN A 8 7.13 -6.19 7.39
CA GLN A 8 5.71 -6.50 7.61
C GLN A 8 4.83 -5.27 7.37
N THR A 9 5.17 -4.13 7.97
CA THR A 9 4.39 -2.90 7.76
C THR A 9 4.41 -2.44 6.30
N LEU A 10 5.52 -2.66 5.58
CA LEU A 10 5.62 -2.35 4.16
C LEU A 10 4.71 -3.26 3.33
N ALA A 11 4.71 -4.57 3.58
CA ALA A 11 3.86 -5.53 2.86
C ALA A 11 2.37 -5.23 3.03
N ILE A 12 1.97 -4.70 4.20
CA ILE A 12 0.60 -4.25 4.47
C ILE A 12 0.25 -2.98 3.68
N VAL A 13 1.09 -1.94 3.77
CA VAL A 13 0.75 -0.59 3.29
C VAL A 13 0.96 -0.43 1.78
N LEU A 14 2.00 -1.05 1.22
CA LEU A 14 2.42 -0.81 -0.16
C LEU A 14 1.31 -1.07 -1.20
N PRO A 15 0.58 -2.20 -1.17
CA PRO A 15 -0.45 -2.47 -2.18
C PRO A 15 -1.63 -1.48 -2.10
N ALA A 16 -2.05 -1.12 -0.89
CA ALA A 16 -3.11 -0.12 -0.67
C ALA A 16 -2.68 1.28 -1.15
N LEU A 17 -1.43 1.66 -0.87
CA LEU A 17 -0.85 2.92 -1.35
C LEU A 17 -0.80 2.96 -2.88
N TRP A 18 -0.36 1.87 -3.53
CA TRP A 18 -0.33 1.80 -4.98
C TRP A 18 -1.71 1.92 -5.61
N ASN A 19 -2.74 1.31 -5.01
CA ASN A 19 -4.10 1.45 -5.50
C ASN A 19 -4.62 2.89 -5.30
N GLU A 20 -4.43 3.50 -4.13
CA GLU A 20 -4.85 4.89 -3.86
C GLU A 20 -4.14 5.89 -4.78
N LYS A 21 -2.86 5.66 -5.08
CA LYS A 21 -2.04 6.54 -5.93
C LYS A 21 -1.93 6.06 -7.37
N ARG A 22 -2.79 5.15 -7.82
CA ARG A 22 -2.65 4.45 -9.10
C ARG A 22 -2.57 5.38 -10.30
N ASP A 23 -3.33 6.47 -10.32
CA ASP A 23 -3.31 7.40 -11.45
C ASP A 23 -1.99 8.15 -11.54
N THR A 24 -1.52 8.69 -10.42
CA THR A 24 -0.21 9.37 -10.36
C THR A 24 0.97 8.42 -10.61
N LYS A 25 0.81 7.12 -10.29
CA LYS A 25 1.84 6.09 -10.46
C LYS A 25 1.63 5.23 -11.72
N ARG A 26 0.63 5.52 -12.56
CA ARG A 26 0.13 4.66 -13.66
C ARG A 26 1.25 4.13 -14.55
N ALA A 27 2.07 5.03 -15.10
CA ALA A 27 3.15 4.66 -16.00
C ALA A 27 4.18 3.72 -15.33
N LYS A 28 4.44 3.91 -14.03
CA LYS A 28 5.37 3.06 -13.27
C LYS A 28 4.76 1.73 -12.88
N LEU A 29 3.47 1.69 -12.56
CA LEU A 29 2.75 0.45 -12.28
C LEU A 29 2.64 -0.42 -13.54
N LEU A 30 2.40 0.16 -14.71
CA LEU A 30 2.42 -0.57 -15.99
C LEU A 30 3.82 -1.10 -16.32
N GLN A 31 4.85 -0.29 -16.12
CA GLN A 31 6.24 -0.72 -16.26
C GLN A 31 6.59 -1.87 -15.30
N TYR A 32 6.09 -1.82 -14.06
CA TYR A 32 6.29 -2.84 -13.05
C TYR A 32 5.54 -4.14 -13.42
N ALA A 33 4.28 -4.04 -13.85
CA ALA A 33 3.47 -5.14 -14.35
C ALA A 33 4.20 -5.92 -15.45
N GLU A 34 4.72 -5.21 -16.46
CA GLU A 34 5.46 -5.81 -17.57
C GLU A 34 6.80 -6.40 -17.12
N ARG A 35 7.64 -5.62 -16.43
CA ARG A 35 9.05 -6.02 -16.23
C ARG A 35 9.26 -7.02 -15.10
N VAL A 36 8.38 -7.03 -14.11
CA VAL A 36 8.54 -7.89 -12.93
C VAL A 36 7.61 -9.10 -13.00
N TRP A 37 6.40 -8.90 -13.51
CA TRP A 37 5.38 -9.94 -13.55
C TRP A 37 5.08 -10.47 -14.96
N ASN A 38 5.69 -9.89 -16.00
CA ASN A 38 5.41 -10.22 -17.40
C ASN A 38 3.93 -10.10 -17.78
N ILE A 39 3.23 -9.11 -17.20
CA ILE A 39 1.81 -8.83 -17.44
C ILE A 39 1.68 -7.77 -18.56
N THR A 40 1.44 -8.25 -19.77
CA THR A 40 1.39 -7.42 -20.99
C THR A 40 0.03 -7.38 -21.67
N GLU A 41 -0.91 -8.23 -21.26
CA GLU A 41 -2.25 -8.33 -21.85
C GLU A 41 -3.32 -7.69 -20.95
N GLY A 42 -4.41 -7.24 -21.56
CA GLY A 42 -5.50 -6.52 -20.90
C GLY A 42 -5.38 -5.00 -20.99
N SER A 43 -6.40 -4.31 -20.49
CA SER A 43 -6.39 -2.86 -20.33
C SER A 43 -5.37 -2.40 -19.30
N ASP A 44 -5.00 -1.12 -19.33
CA ASP A 44 -4.05 -0.56 -18.36
C ASP A 44 -4.51 -0.77 -16.91
N ASP A 45 -5.81 -0.61 -16.63
CA ASP A 45 -6.34 -0.77 -15.28
C ASP A 45 -6.28 -2.24 -14.83
N GLU A 46 -6.63 -3.20 -15.69
CA GLU A 46 -6.53 -4.64 -15.40
C GLU A 46 -5.08 -5.06 -15.15
N ARG A 47 -4.13 -4.52 -15.93
CA ARG A 47 -2.69 -4.83 -15.76
C ARG A 47 -2.15 -4.27 -14.45
N ILE A 48 -2.58 -3.07 -14.05
CA ILE A 48 -2.22 -2.48 -12.76
C ILE A 48 -2.80 -3.30 -11.60
N ASP A 49 -4.07 -3.69 -11.69
CA ASP A 49 -4.73 -4.51 -10.67
C ASP A 49 -4.01 -5.85 -10.51
N ALA A 50 -3.69 -6.51 -11.63
CA ALA A 50 -2.98 -7.78 -11.64
C ALA A 50 -1.56 -7.65 -11.05
N ALA A 51 -0.84 -6.56 -11.31
CA ALA A 51 0.48 -6.34 -10.73
C ALA A 51 0.43 -6.09 -9.21
N ILE A 52 -0.55 -5.32 -8.72
CA ILE A 52 -0.77 -5.11 -7.28
C ILE A 52 -1.13 -6.45 -6.62
N ALA A 53 -2.01 -7.25 -7.23
CA ALA A 53 -2.39 -8.57 -6.74
C ALA A 53 -1.21 -9.56 -6.72
N ALA A 54 -0.39 -9.59 -7.78
CA ALA A 54 0.82 -10.42 -7.84
C ALA A 54 1.82 -10.05 -6.73
N THR A 55 1.93 -8.76 -6.41
CA THR A 55 2.77 -8.28 -5.31
C THR A 55 2.28 -8.75 -3.95
N ARG A 56 0.96 -8.68 -3.70
CA ARG A 56 0.37 -9.25 -2.49
C ARG A 56 0.68 -10.74 -2.39
N ASN A 57 0.34 -11.50 -3.45
CA ASN A 57 0.55 -12.94 -3.49
C ASN A 57 2.01 -13.33 -3.24
N PHE A 58 2.96 -12.55 -3.73
CA PHE A 58 4.39 -12.77 -3.49
C PHE A 58 4.75 -12.64 -2.01
N PHE A 59 4.30 -11.59 -1.32
CA PHE A 59 4.52 -11.45 0.12
C PHE A 59 3.86 -12.59 0.91
N GLU A 60 2.63 -12.96 0.55
CA GLU A 60 1.91 -14.07 1.19
C GLU A 60 2.64 -15.41 1.01
N GLN A 61 3.20 -15.67 -0.18
CA GLN A 61 4.02 -16.88 -0.43
C GLN A 61 5.30 -16.92 0.40
N LEU A 62 5.84 -15.77 0.78
CA LEU A 62 6.98 -15.67 1.70
C LEU A 62 6.58 -15.74 3.18
N GLY A 63 5.29 -15.96 3.48
CA GLY A 63 4.76 -16.02 4.83
C GLY A 63 4.64 -14.65 5.49
N VAL A 64 4.51 -13.58 4.69
CA VAL A 64 4.30 -12.21 5.18
C VAL A 64 2.88 -11.77 4.84
N PRO A 65 1.94 -11.80 5.81
CA PRO A 65 0.59 -11.32 5.60
C PRO A 65 0.52 -9.85 5.18
N THR A 66 -0.46 -9.52 4.34
CA THR A 66 -0.54 -8.23 3.62
C THR A 66 -1.73 -7.35 4.01
N HIS A 67 -2.49 -7.73 5.04
CA HIS A 67 -3.55 -6.89 5.61
C HIS A 67 -3.34 -6.68 7.11
N LEU A 68 -3.85 -5.56 7.63
CA LEU A 68 -3.82 -5.29 9.08
C LEU A 68 -4.58 -6.38 9.85
N SER A 69 -5.72 -6.83 9.33
CA SER A 69 -6.55 -7.87 9.95
C SER A 69 -5.84 -9.20 10.12
N ASP A 70 -4.89 -9.55 9.24
CA ASP A 70 -4.09 -10.77 9.36
C ASP A 70 -3.17 -10.76 10.60
N TYR A 71 -2.84 -9.57 11.12
CA TYR A 71 -2.11 -9.38 12.38
C TYR A 71 -3.02 -9.09 13.57
N GLY A 72 -4.34 -9.32 13.43
CA GLY A 72 -5.33 -9.04 14.46
C GLY A 72 -5.59 -7.55 14.69
N LEU A 73 -5.24 -6.69 13.73
CA LEU A 73 -5.47 -5.26 13.80
C LEU A 73 -6.75 -4.90 13.04
N ASP A 74 -7.81 -4.58 13.76
CA ASP A 74 -9.13 -4.28 13.22
C ASP A 74 -9.29 -2.85 12.65
N GLY A 75 -8.22 -2.05 12.65
CA GLY A 75 -8.23 -0.65 12.22
C GLY A 75 -8.60 0.36 13.32
N SER A 76 -8.93 -0.07 14.54
CA SER A 76 -9.17 0.83 15.68
C SER A 76 -7.98 1.72 16.03
N SER A 77 -6.75 1.32 15.64
CA SER A 77 -5.53 2.09 15.86
C SER A 77 -5.25 3.16 14.80
N ILE A 78 -6.00 3.20 13.69
CA ILE A 78 -5.78 4.17 12.59
C ILE A 78 -5.79 5.63 13.09
N PRO A 79 -6.72 6.09 13.95
CA PRO A 79 -6.69 7.44 14.50
C PRO A 79 -5.38 7.76 15.25
N ALA A 80 -4.86 6.79 16.00
CA ALA A 80 -3.60 6.95 16.73
C ALA A 80 -2.37 6.96 15.79
N LEU A 81 -2.41 6.18 14.70
CA LEU A 81 -1.38 6.21 13.66
C LEU A 81 -1.33 7.59 12.96
N LEU A 82 -2.48 8.12 12.56
CA LEU A 82 -2.59 9.44 11.94
C LEU A 82 -2.08 10.55 12.86
N LYS A 83 -2.44 10.50 14.14
CA LYS A 83 -1.94 11.46 15.14
C LYS A 83 -0.41 11.43 15.23
N LYS A 84 0.21 10.24 15.17
CA LYS A 84 1.68 10.14 15.16
C LYS A 84 2.32 10.70 13.91
N LEU A 85 1.69 10.52 12.74
CA LEU A 85 2.16 11.18 11.51
C LEU A 85 2.15 12.70 11.68
N GLU A 86 1.06 13.25 12.21
CA GLU A 86 0.93 14.68 12.49
C GLU A 86 1.98 15.18 13.51
N GLU A 87 2.14 14.49 14.64
CA GLU A 87 3.13 14.81 15.68
C GLU A 87 4.57 14.79 15.14
N HIS A 88 4.86 13.97 14.14
CA HIS A 88 6.16 13.89 13.47
C HIS A 88 6.31 14.85 12.28
N GLY A 89 5.31 15.70 12.00
CA GLY A 89 5.31 16.61 10.85
C GLY A 89 5.15 15.91 9.50
N MET A 90 4.76 14.63 9.48
CA MET A 90 4.54 13.81 8.29
C MET A 90 3.15 14.05 7.70
N THR A 91 2.82 15.30 7.40
CA THR A 91 1.48 15.73 6.95
C THR A 91 1.31 15.75 5.43
N GLN A 92 2.41 15.67 4.67
CA GLN A 92 2.46 15.65 3.21
C GLN A 92 3.59 14.72 2.75
N LEU A 93 3.29 13.43 2.68
CA LEU A 93 4.23 12.36 2.33
C LEU A 93 4.26 12.09 0.81
N GLY A 94 5.19 11.23 0.40
CA GLY A 94 5.34 10.79 -1.00
C GLY A 94 6.22 11.73 -1.83
N GLU A 95 6.64 11.24 -2.99
CA GLU A 95 7.55 11.98 -3.87
C GLU A 95 6.98 13.32 -4.39
N ASN A 96 5.66 13.40 -4.50
CA ASN A 96 4.93 14.58 -4.94
C ASN A 96 4.37 15.40 -3.77
N HIS A 97 4.66 15.04 -2.52
CA HIS A 97 4.11 15.64 -1.30
C HIS A 97 2.56 15.67 -1.29
N ASP A 98 1.93 14.70 -1.96
CA ASP A 98 0.48 14.65 -2.19
C ASP A 98 -0.23 13.56 -1.38
N ILE A 99 0.47 12.93 -0.43
CA ILE A 99 -0.11 12.02 0.55
C ILE A 99 -0.35 12.81 1.84
N THR A 100 -1.53 13.42 1.94
CA THR A 100 -1.96 14.13 3.15
C THR A 100 -2.37 13.18 4.27
N LEU A 101 -2.71 13.67 5.46
CA LEU A 101 -3.30 12.85 6.52
C LEU A 101 -4.62 12.17 6.07
N ASP A 102 -5.42 12.83 5.23
CA ASP A 102 -6.65 12.24 4.69
C ASP A 102 -6.35 11.13 3.68
N VAL A 103 -5.33 11.30 2.83
CA VAL A 103 -4.87 10.24 1.92
C VAL A 103 -4.30 9.06 2.73
N SER A 104 -3.49 9.36 3.76
CA SER A 104 -2.93 8.35 4.66
C SER A 104 -4.03 7.54 5.35
N ARG A 105 -5.12 8.19 5.75
CA ARG A 105 -6.29 7.51 6.32
C ARG A 105 -6.89 6.51 5.33
N ARG A 106 -7.17 6.93 4.09
CA ARG A 106 -7.73 6.05 3.06
C ARG A 106 -6.82 4.85 2.76
N ILE A 107 -5.50 5.08 2.73
CA ILE A 107 -4.51 4.01 2.57
C ILE A 107 -4.59 3.02 3.74
N TYR A 108 -4.61 3.50 4.99
CA TYR A 108 -4.72 2.62 6.15
C TYR A 108 -6.05 1.85 6.19
N GLU A 109 -7.16 2.50 5.82
CA GLU A 109 -8.47 1.86 5.76
C GLU A 109 -8.55 0.79 4.66
N ALA A 110 -7.94 1.05 3.49
CA ALA A 110 -7.85 0.10 2.39
C ALA A 110 -6.85 -1.05 2.64
N ALA A 111 -5.94 -0.89 3.60
CA ALA A 111 -5.00 -1.93 4.02
C ALA A 111 -5.53 -2.84 5.15
N ARG A 112 -6.80 -2.66 5.56
CA ARG A 112 -7.42 -3.46 6.62
C ARG A 112 -7.55 -4.93 6.24
#